data_AF-A0A8W8K873-F1
#
_entry.id   AF-A0A8W8K873-F1
#
_cell.length_a   1.000
_cell.length_b   1.000
_cell.length_c   1.000
_cell.angle_alpha   90.00
_cell.angle_beta   90.00
_cell.angle_gamma   90.00
#
_symmetry.space_group_name_H-M   'P 1'
#
loop_
_entity.id
_entity.type
_entity.pdbx_description
1 polymer ?
#
loop_
_entity_poly.entity_id
_entity_poly.type
_entity_poly.pdbx_seq_one_letter_code
_entity_poly.pdbx_strand_id
1 'polypeptide(L)'
;FLAVSFATDYWLEFKVDPGYTRLSTDDARVSHTRHRGIFRECYPGNDTAFLLTAKDVVDNYCFNIDYEVPESSTITLSTEFMARIHLSRCFLAFYVVALVVFLLAFIFGLVVCCWRRSKWAYIAGLCAYIAAFATAAAIAFFHGAEYLERNKIEDTTEFYSKWTAGLQNATTRSYGWSYVLGWVGMILAALSATFYSVAGCYIGGERYDDKEYLDKRREYMETQMGPDYYYGRPYPQPAMIGPYVYDMETRRQLPAIGYGDPYVSWS
;
A
#
# COMPACT_ATOMS: atom_id res chain seq x y z
N PHE A 1 -3.27 1.83 -7.92
CA PHE A 1 -4.21 2.64 -7.12
C PHE A 1 -3.52 3.57 -6.15
N LEU A 2 -2.61 3.11 -5.28
CA LEU A 2 -1.85 3.98 -4.36
C LEU A 2 -1.18 5.16 -5.08
N ALA A 3 -0.42 4.89 -6.15
CA ALA A 3 0.26 5.96 -6.91
C ALA A 3 -0.72 6.97 -7.54
N VAL A 4 -1.87 6.50 -8.03
CA VAL A 4 -2.89 7.37 -8.61
C VAL A 4 -3.49 8.25 -7.51
N SER A 5 -3.93 7.64 -6.42
CA SER A 5 -4.44 8.35 -5.23
C SER A 5 -3.45 9.40 -4.73
N PHE A 6 -2.15 9.11 -4.70
CA PHE A 6 -1.12 10.04 -4.28
C PHE A 6 -0.94 11.24 -5.23
N ALA A 7 -0.99 11.00 -6.53
CA ALA A 7 -0.65 12.00 -7.54
C ALA A 7 -1.80 12.93 -7.91
N THR A 8 -3.05 12.55 -7.62
CA THR A 8 -4.23 13.26 -8.13
C THR A 8 -4.87 14.19 -7.11
N ASP A 9 -5.50 15.26 -7.62
CA ASP A 9 -5.98 16.36 -6.79
C ASP A 9 -7.42 16.19 -6.24
N TYR A 10 -7.89 14.94 -6.12
CA TYR A 10 -9.28 14.61 -5.78
C TYR A 10 -9.39 13.83 -4.47
N TRP A 11 -8.71 14.28 -3.42
CA TRP A 11 -8.90 13.74 -2.07
C TRP A 11 -10.14 14.33 -1.40
N LEU A 12 -10.36 15.62 -1.60
CA LEU A 12 -11.52 16.34 -1.10
C LEU A 12 -12.16 17.15 -2.22
N GLU A 13 -13.47 17.22 -2.19
CA GLU A 13 -14.26 18.07 -3.08
C GLU A 13 -15.07 19.04 -2.24
N PHE A 14 -15.01 20.31 -2.63
CA PHE A 14 -15.82 21.37 -2.07
C PHE A 14 -16.70 21.90 -3.20
N LYS A 15 -18.01 21.75 -3.10
CA LYS A 15 -18.98 22.24 -4.08
C LYS A 15 -19.78 23.35 -3.46
N VAL A 16 -19.60 24.56 -3.99
CA VAL A 16 -20.35 25.75 -3.60
C VAL A 16 -21.54 25.90 -4.52
N ASP A 17 -22.72 26.15 -3.95
CA ASP A 17 -23.95 26.40 -4.71
C ASP A 17 -23.77 27.56 -5.72
N PRO A 18 -24.06 27.37 -7.01
CA PRO A 18 -24.03 28.45 -8.01
C PRO A 18 -24.92 29.65 -7.66
N GLY A 19 -25.96 29.47 -6.83
CA GLY A 19 -26.85 30.54 -6.37
C GLY A 19 -26.31 31.37 -5.21
N TYR A 20 -25.12 31.05 -4.68
CA TYR A 20 -24.54 31.73 -3.53
C TYR A 20 -24.05 33.14 -3.87
N THR A 21 -24.61 34.15 -3.20
CA THR A 21 -24.13 35.54 -3.30
C THR A 21 -22.94 35.75 -2.36
N ARG A 22 -21.76 35.97 -2.95
CA ARG A 22 -20.51 36.17 -2.21
C ARG A 22 -20.53 37.50 -1.46
N LEU A 23 -20.19 37.46 -0.17
CA LEU A 23 -20.05 38.66 0.65
C LEU A 23 -18.63 39.23 0.50
N SER A 24 -18.45 40.53 0.73
CA SER A 24 -17.12 41.17 0.68
C SER A 24 -16.14 40.63 1.73
N THR A 25 -16.67 40.00 2.78
CA THR A 25 -15.89 39.35 3.85
C THR A 25 -15.48 37.91 3.50
N ASP A 26 -16.06 37.32 2.45
CA ASP A 26 -15.72 35.97 2.04
C ASP A 26 -14.43 35.98 1.23
N ASP A 27 -13.51 35.09 1.56
CA ASP A 27 -12.31 34.89 0.75
C ASP A 27 -12.69 34.23 -0.59
N ALA A 28 -12.21 34.83 -1.69
CA ALA A 28 -12.42 34.35 -3.05
C ALA A 28 -11.93 32.90 -3.23
N ARG A 29 -10.91 32.49 -2.48
CA ARG A 29 -10.37 31.14 -2.55
C ARG A 29 -11.33 30.07 -2.00
N VAL A 30 -12.10 30.38 -0.94
CA VAL A 30 -13.01 29.40 -0.31
C VAL A 30 -14.44 29.44 -0.84
N SER A 31 -14.85 30.57 -1.43
CA SER A 31 -16.19 30.82 -1.99
C SER A 31 -16.41 30.24 -3.39
N HIS A 32 -15.45 29.47 -3.91
CA HIS A 32 -15.54 28.78 -5.19
C HIS A 32 -15.44 27.26 -5.02
N THR A 33 -16.10 26.54 -5.93
CA THR A 33 -15.99 25.09 -6.05
C THR A 33 -14.55 24.71 -6.36
N ARG A 34 -14.02 23.71 -5.66
CA ARG A 34 -12.63 23.29 -5.75
C ARG A 34 -12.42 21.83 -5.40
N HIS A 35 -11.32 21.29 -5.91
CA HIS A 35 -10.80 19.97 -5.58
C HIS A 35 -9.46 20.13 -4.89
N ARG A 36 -9.24 19.37 -3.82
CA ARG A 36 -8.00 19.40 -3.06
C ARG A 36 -7.36 18.03 -3.07
N GLY A 37 -6.11 18.01 -3.52
CA GLY A 37 -5.20 16.89 -3.49
C GLY A 37 -4.29 16.89 -2.27
N ILE A 38 -3.18 16.18 -2.44
CA ILE A 38 -2.05 16.22 -1.50
C ILE A 38 -1.18 17.44 -1.79
N PHE A 39 -0.91 17.73 -3.06
CA PHE A 39 0.04 18.78 -3.43
C PHE A 39 -0.60 20.07 -3.88
N ARG A 40 -1.82 20.00 -4.42
CA ARG A 40 -2.47 21.12 -5.07
C ARG A 40 -3.93 21.21 -4.70
N GLU A 41 -4.44 22.43 -4.76
CA GLU A 41 -5.86 22.75 -4.69
C GLU A 41 -6.25 23.45 -6.00
N CYS A 42 -7.19 22.89 -6.74
CA CYS A 42 -7.53 23.30 -8.09
C CYS A 42 -8.99 23.70 -8.21
N TYR A 43 -9.26 24.68 -9.06
CA TYR A 43 -10.58 25.31 -9.22
C TYR A 43 -11.19 24.92 -10.56
N PRO A 44 -12.07 23.91 -10.59
CA PRO A 44 -12.78 23.54 -11.81
C PRO A 44 -13.88 24.58 -12.10
N GLY A 45 -13.99 25.00 -13.35
CA GLY A 45 -15.11 25.79 -13.84
C GLY A 45 -14.70 27.07 -14.57
N ASN A 46 -15.71 27.83 -14.99
CA ASN A 46 -15.53 29.06 -15.77
C ASN A 46 -15.48 30.32 -14.89
N ASP A 47 -15.88 30.23 -13.62
CA ASP A 47 -15.89 31.35 -12.68
C ASP A 47 -14.55 31.41 -11.92
N THR A 48 -13.49 31.71 -12.66
CA THR A 48 -12.09 31.72 -12.19
C THR A 48 -11.45 33.10 -12.31
N ALA A 49 -12.27 34.17 -12.39
CA ALA A 49 -11.77 35.54 -12.56
C ALA A 49 -10.80 35.96 -11.44
N PHE A 50 -11.00 35.48 -10.20
CA PHE A 50 -10.11 35.76 -9.08
C PHE A 50 -8.69 35.18 -9.27
N LEU A 51 -8.54 34.11 -10.06
CA LEU A 51 -7.24 33.48 -10.35
C LEU A 51 -6.34 34.38 -11.19
N LEU A 52 -6.91 35.30 -11.99
CA LEU A 52 -6.13 36.25 -12.79
C LEU A 52 -5.35 37.26 -11.94
N THR A 53 -5.86 37.54 -10.73
CA THR A 53 -5.28 38.51 -9.79
C THR A 53 -4.56 37.86 -8.62
N ALA A 54 -4.73 36.55 -8.44
CA ALA A 54 -4.14 35.82 -7.33
C ALA A 54 -2.63 35.61 -7.56
N LYS A 55 -1.86 35.69 -6.47
CA LYS A 55 -0.44 35.32 -6.47
C LYS A 55 -0.31 33.80 -6.32
N ASP A 56 0.79 33.23 -6.79
CA ASP A 56 1.15 31.82 -6.60
C ASP A 56 0.21 30.80 -7.27
N VAL A 57 -0.47 31.23 -8.33
CA VAL A 57 -1.27 30.33 -9.20
C VAL A 57 -0.35 29.50 -10.08
N VAL A 58 -0.54 28.19 -10.03
CA VAL A 58 0.12 27.18 -10.85
C VAL A 58 -0.86 26.69 -11.91
N ASP A 59 -0.36 26.47 -13.13
CA ASP A 59 -1.13 25.96 -14.27
C ASP A 59 -2.38 26.79 -14.62
N ASN A 60 -2.45 28.05 -14.17
CA ASN A 60 -3.56 29.00 -14.30
C ASN A 60 -4.84 28.70 -13.51
N TYR A 61 -4.94 27.54 -12.83
CA TYR A 61 -6.16 27.16 -12.10
C TYR A 61 -5.94 26.45 -10.76
N CYS A 62 -4.69 26.24 -10.35
CA CYS A 62 -4.35 25.57 -9.09
C CYS A 62 -3.48 26.43 -8.18
N PHE A 63 -3.49 26.14 -6.90
CA PHE A 63 -2.51 26.60 -5.92
C PHE A 63 -1.76 25.40 -5.36
N ASN A 64 -0.50 25.59 -5.00
CA ASN A 64 0.23 24.59 -4.23
C ASN A 64 -0.23 24.61 -2.77
N ILE A 65 -0.24 23.43 -2.15
CA ILE A 65 -0.52 23.27 -0.72
C ILE A 65 0.81 23.38 0.02
N ASP A 66 0.91 24.39 0.88
CA ASP A 66 2.09 24.57 1.71
C ASP A 66 2.04 23.69 2.95
N TYR A 67 3.16 23.00 3.18
CA TYR A 67 3.42 22.20 4.37
C TYR A 67 4.40 22.89 5.31
N GLU A 68 4.78 24.13 5.00
CA GLU A 68 5.71 24.93 5.79
C GLU A 68 4.96 25.78 6.83
N VAL A 69 5.66 26.10 7.91
CA VAL A 69 5.12 27.02 8.91
C VAL A 69 5.39 28.42 8.37
N PRO A 70 4.38 29.30 8.22
CA PRO A 70 4.59 30.62 7.65
C PRO A 70 5.59 31.43 8.50
N GLU A 71 6.66 31.95 7.86
CA GLU A 71 7.73 32.71 8.51
C GLU A 71 7.33 34.14 8.91
N SER A 72 6.17 34.63 8.45
CA SER A 72 5.67 35.98 8.76
C SER A 72 5.23 36.09 10.22
N SER A 73 6.21 36.38 11.05
CA SER A 73 6.30 36.32 12.51
C SER A 73 5.62 37.50 13.21
N THR A 74 4.35 37.75 12.93
CA THR A 74 3.50 38.66 13.74
C THR A 74 2.26 37.99 14.32
N ILE A 75 1.94 36.76 13.91
CA ILE A 75 0.77 36.01 14.39
C ILE A 75 1.25 34.83 15.22
N THR A 76 0.88 34.79 16.50
CA THR A 76 1.04 33.61 17.34
C THR A 76 0.10 32.52 16.83
N LEU A 77 0.64 31.59 16.07
CA LEU A 77 -0.09 30.46 15.49
C LEU A 77 -0.60 29.53 16.60
N SER A 78 -1.85 29.05 16.53
CA SER A 78 -2.38 28.15 17.55
C SER A 78 -1.67 26.80 17.55
N THR A 79 -1.73 26.12 18.70
CA THR A 79 -1.27 24.74 18.85
C THR A 79 -1.98 23.80 17.89
N GLU A 80 -3.26 24.06 17.60
CA GLU A 80 -4.09 23.25 16.70
C GLU A 80 -3.62 23.39 15.24
N PHE A 81 -3.28 24.61 14.81
CA PHE A 81 -2.74 24.83 13.47
C PHE A 81 -1.37 24.14 13.31
N MET A 82 -0.51 24.21 14.32
CA MET A 82 0.77 23.49 14.32
C MET A 82 0.56 21.97 14.26
N ALA A 83 -0.36 21.43 15.06
CA ALA A 83 -0.70 20.02 15.03
C ALA A 83 -1.19 19.57 13.64
N ARG A 84 -2.03 20.39 12.98
CA ARG A 84 -2.48 20.15 11.61
C ARG A 84 -1.31 20.05 10.63
N ILE A 85 -0.35 20.97 10.68
CA ILE A 85 0.85 20.91 9.82
C ILE A 85 1.61 19.61 10.03
N HIS A 86 1.85 19.21 11.29
CA HIS A 86 2.55 17.97 11.58
C HIS A 86 1.79 16.74 11.08
N LEU A 87 0.47 16.70 11.25
CA LEU A 87 -0.37 15.62 10.73
C LEU A 87 -0.33 15.55 9.20
N SER A 88 -0.41 16.70 8.52
CA SER A 88 -0.28 16.77 7.06
C SER A 88 1.10 16.28 6.56
N ARG A 89 2.19 16.62 7.27
CA ARG A 89 3.54 16.10 6.97
C ARG A 89 3.65 14.59 7.21
N CYS A 90 3.08 14.09 8.31
CA CYS A 90 3.03 12.66 8.61
C CYS A 90 2.23 11.89 7.56
N PHE A 91 1.09 12.44 7.11
CA PHE A 91 0.32 11.87 6.00
C PHE A 91 1.21 11.68 4.76
N LEU A 92 1.90 12.74 4.32
CA LEU A 92 2.79 12.69 3.16
C LEU A 92 3.94 11.69 3.36
N ALA A 93 4.61 11.73 4.51
CA ALA A 93 5.75 10.87 4.81
C ALA A 93 5.36 9.38 4.79
N PHE A 94 4.28 9.01 5.49
CA PHE A 94 3.82 7.63 5.54
C PHE A 94 3.30 7.14 4.19
N TYR A 95 2.67 8.00 3.40
CA TYR A 95 2.22 7.63 2.06
C TYR A 95 3.41 7.35 1.12
N VAL A 96 4.46 8.18 1.17
CA VAL A 96 5.70 7.95 0.40
C VAL A 96 6.38 6.65 0.82
N VAL A 97 6.48 6.39 2.13
CA VAL A 97 7.01 5.12 2.65
C VAL A 97 6.19 3.94 2.13
N ALA A 98 4.85 4.05 2.13
CA ALA A 98 3.99 3.00 1.59
C ALA A 98 4.27 2.72 0.11
N LEU A 99 4.43 3.75 -0.72
CA LEU A 99 4.73 3.58 -2.15
C LEU A 99 6.09 2.91 -2.38
N VAL A 100 7.13 3.36 -1.68
CA VAL A 100 8.49 2.81 -1.81
C VAL A 100 8.53 1.36 -1.36
N VAL A 101 7.96 1.05 -0.19
CA VAL A 101 7.96 -0.31 0.35
C VAL A 101 7.07 -1.24 -0.50
N PHE A 102 5.98 -0.75 -1.07
CA PHE A 102 5.16 -1.54 -1.99
C PHE A 102 5.90 -1.85 -3.29
N LEU A 103 6.69 -0.91 -3.82
CA LEU A 103 7.57 -1.15 -4.96
C LEU A 103 8.61 -2.23 -4.66
N LEU A 104 9.22 -2.20 -3.46
CA LEU A 104 10.13 -3.25 -3.03
C LEU A 104 9.42 -4.62 -2.94
N ALA A 105 8.20 -4.66 -2.41
CA ALA A 105 7.39 -5.87 -2.37
C ALA A 105 7.15 -6.46 -3.77
N PHE A 106 6.87 -5.59 -4.76
CA PHE A 106 6.73 -6.00 -6.16
C PHE A 106 8.03 -6.59 -6.73
N ILE A 107 9.17 -5.94 -6.50
CA ILE A 107 10.49 -6.43 -6.96
C ILE A 107 10.79 -7.81 -6.36
N PHE A 108 10.60 -7.99 -5.05
CA PHE A 108 10.80 -9.29 -4.41
C PHE A 108 9.79 -10.34 -4.91
N GLY A 109 8.56 -9.94 -5.22
CA GLY A 109 7.57 -10.79 -5.87
C GLY A 109 8.02 -11.30 -7.24
N LEU A 110 8.65 -10.45 -8.06
CA LEU A 110 9.25 -10.89 -9.34
C LEU A 110 10.40 -11.88 -9.12
N VAL A 111 11.26 -11.64 -8.12
CA VAL A 111 12.34 -12.59 -7.77
C VAL A 111 11.78 -13.94 -7.34
N VAL A 112 10.65 -13.98 -6.63
CA VAL A 112 9.93 -15.24 -6.32
C VAL A 112 9.51 -15.97 -7.60
N CYS A 113 8.96 -15.26 -8.57
CA CYS A 113 8.55 -15.84 -9.85
C CYS A 113 9.73 -16.51 -10.57
N CYS A 114 10.91 -15.90 -10.55
CA CYS A 114 12.10 -16.43 -11.22
C CYS A 114 12.84 -17.54 -10.44
N TRP A 115 12.94 -17.44 -9.11
CA TRP A 115 13.79 -18.33 -8.30
C TRP A 115 13.00 -19.34 -7.45
N ARG A 116 11.68 -19.17 -7.30
CA ARG A 116 10.79 -20.03 -6.50
C ARG A 116 11.39 -20.40 -5.14
N ARG A 117 11.85 -19.40 -4.38
CA ARG A 117 12.33 -19.60 -2.99
C ARG A 117 11.36 -18.95 -2.00
N SER A 118 10.98 -19.73 -0.98
CA SER A 118 10.02 -19.31 0.06
C SER A 118 10.47 -18.05 0.82
N LYS A 119 11.77 -17.89 1.08
CA LYS A 119 12.32 -16.70 1.78
C LYS A 119 11.94 -15.38 1.09
N TRP A 120 12.00 -15.32 -0.24
CA TRP A 120 11.65 -14.12 -1.00
C TRP A 120 10.15 -13.83 -0.96
N ALA A 121 9.31 -14.87 -0.87
CA ALA A 121 7.87 -14.73 -0.74
C ALA A 121 7.49 -14.14 0.62
N TYR A 122 8.13 -14.58 1.71
CA TYR A 122 7.92 -13.98 3.03
C TYR A 122 8.38 -12.52 3.10
N ILE A 123 9.52 -12.19 2.50
CA ILE A 123 10.02 -10.79 2.44
C ILE A 123 9.04 -9.92 1.64
N ALA A 124 8.60 -10.38 0.46
CA ALA A 124 7.61 -9.66 -0.35
C ALA A 124 6.29 -9.45 0.41
N GLY A 125 5.81 -10.47 1.12
CA GLY A 125 4.62 -10.39 1.96
C GLY A 125 4.77 -9.38 3.10
N LEU A 126 5.90 -9.41 3.82
CA LEU A 126 6.19 -8.45 4.89
C LEU A 126 6.22 -7.00 4.37
N CYS A 127 6.92 -6.75 3.26
CA CYS A 127 6.95 -5.43 2.64
C CYS A 127 5.53 -4.98 2.23
N ALA A 128 4.74 -5.86 1.62
CA ALA A 128 3.36 -5.53 1.24
C ALA A 128 2.47 -5.20 2.46
N TYR A 129 2.63 -5.90 3.59
CA TYR A 129 1.93 -5.55 4.83
C TYR A 129 2.38 -4.20 5.38
N ILE A 130 3.68 -3.93 5.44
CA ILE A 130 4.20 -2.63 5.89
C ILE A 130 3.62 -1.50 5.03
N ALA A 131 3.54 -1.68 3.71
CA ALA A 131 2.93 -0.70 2.82
C ALA A 131 1.43 -0.49 3.09
N ALA A 132 0.68 -1.57 3.32
CA ALA A 132 -0.74 -1.49 3.68
C ALA A 132 -0.94 -0.73 5.00
N PHE A 133 -0.20 -1.08 6.06
CA PHE A 133 -0.29 -0.40 7.35
C PHE A 133 0.18 1.07 7.27
N ALA A 134 1.24 1.36 6.52
CA ALA A 134 1.71 2.73 6.31
C ALA A 134 0.67 3.57 5.55
N THR A 135 -0.04 2.99 4.57
CA THR A 135 -1.14 3.67 3.88
C THR A 135 -2.31 3.93 4.84
N ALA A 136 -2.67 2.96 5.68
CA ALA A 136 -3.72 3.12 6.68
C ALA A 136 -3.37 4.24 7.68
N ALA A 137 -2.13 4.27 8.18
CA ALA A 137 -1.63 5.31 9.06
C ALA A 137 -1.64 6.69 8.38
N ALA A 138 -1.22 6.77 7.11
CA ALA A 138 -1.29 7.99 6.33
C ALA A 138 -2.73 8.53 6.28
N ILE A 139 -3.70 7.68 5.90
CA ILE A 139 -5.11 8.10 5.83
C ILE A 139 -5.65 8.51 7.21
N ALA A 140 -5.20 7.87 8.30
CA ALA A 140 -5.54 8.29 9.65
C ALA A 140 -5.00 9.69 10.00
N PHE A 141 -3.76 10.02 9.62
CA PHE A 141 -3.21 11.37 9.80
C PHE A 141 -3.95 12.41 8.96
N PHE A 142 -4.37 12.05 7.74
CA PHE A 142 -5.21 12.89 6.90
C PHE A 142 -6.54 13.23 7.59
N HIS A 143 -7.22 12.23 8.17
CA HIS A 143 -8.44 12.46 8.95
C HIS A 143 -8.20 13.31 10.20
N GLY A 144 -7.05 13.13 10.87
CA GLY A 144 -6.65 13.98 11.99
C GLY A 144 -6.48 15.45 11.58
N ALA A 145 -5.75 15.70 10.49
CA ALA A 145 -5.57 17.06 9.96
C ALA A 145 -6.91 17.68 9.56
N GLU A 146 -7.76 16.91 8.88
CA GLU A 146 -9.10 17.32 8.46
C GLU A 146 -9.98 17.72 9.64
N TYR A 147 -9.99 16.90 10.70
CA TYR A 147 -10.76 17.16 11.89
C TYR A 147 -10.37 18.50 12.53
N LEU A 148 -9.06 18.81 12.57
CA LEU A 148 -8.56 20.08 13.09
C LEU A 148 -9.01 21.27 12.23
N GLU A 149 -8.86 21.16 10.90
CA GLU A 149 -9.31 22.18 9.94
C GLU A 149 -10.81 22.47 10.06
N ARG A 150 -11.61 21.45 10.33
CA ARG A 150 -13.07 21.59 10.37
C ARG A 150 -13.57 22.11 11.72
N ASN A 151 -12.97 21.70 12.83
CA ASN A 151 -13.60 21.84 14.14
C ASN A 151 -12.77 22.63 15.17
N LYS A 152 -11.48 22.89 14.94
CA LYS A 152 -10.57 23.41 15.98
C LYS A 152 -9.80 24.66 15.60
N ILE A 153 -9.33 24.75 14.36
CA ILE A 153 -8.52 25.89 13.94
C ILE A 153 -9.43 27.08 13.74
N GLU A 154 -9.12 28.20 14.39
CA GLU A 154 -9.86 29.45 14.31
C GLU A 154 -9.00 30.63 13.84
N ASP A 155 -7.74 30.40 13.52
CA ASP A 155 -6.77 31.48 13.32
C ASP A 155 -6.90 32.17 11.94
N THR A 156 -7.54 31.51 10.98
CA THR A 156 -7.58 31.94 9.57
C THR A 156 -8.96 31.77 8.95
N THR A 157 -9.35 32.67 8.06
CA THR A 157 -10.59 32.59 7.27
C THR A 157 -10.59 31.46 6.24
N GLU A 158 -9.44 30.82 6.00
CA GLU A 158 -9.32 29.69 5.07
C GLU A 158 -10.07 28.44 5.53
N PHE A 159 -10.25 28.27 6.85
CA PHE A 159 -10.83 27.06 7.43
C PHE A 159 -12.30 27.21 7.80
N TYR A 160 -13.00 26.08 7.76
CA TYR A 160 -14.45 25.99 7.82
C TYR A 160 -15.07 26.69 9.03
N SER A 161 -14.42 26.63 10.20
CA SER A 161 -14.89 27.25 11.45
C SER A 161 -15.05 28.78 11.36
N LYS A 162 -14.28 29.45 10.48
CA LYS A 162 -14.29 30.91 10.30
C LYS A 162 -15.04 31.37 9.06
N TRP A 163 -15.58 30.45 8.27
CA TRP A 163 -16.43 30.80 7.14
C TRP A 163 -17.74 31.44 7.64
N THR A 164 -18.30 32.35 6.83
CA THR A 164 -19.61 32.94 7.12
C THR A 164 -20.69 31.84 7.11
N ALA A 165 -21.76 32.03 7.89
CA ALA A 165 -22.85 31.05 7.97
C ALA A 165 -23.50 30.78 6.60
N GLY A 166 -23.55 31.82 5.73
CA GLY A 166 -24.00 31.68 4.35
C GLY A 166 -23.11 30.74 3.55
N LEU A 167 -21.80 30.94 3.59
CA LEU A 167 -20.84 30.10 2.88
C LEU A 167 -20.85 28.65 3.40
N GLN A 168 -20.95 28.46 4.72
CA GLN A 168 -21.06 27.13 5.31
C GLN A 168 -22.30 26.37 4.81
N ASN A 169 -23.46 27.04 4.72
CA ASN A 169 -24.69 26.43 4.25
C ASN A 169 -24.68 26.19 2.73
N ALA A 170 -24.01 27.05 1.97
CA ALA A 170 -23.89 26.94 0.51
C ALA A 170 -22.79 25.96 0.06
N THR A 171 -21.91 25.51 0.96
CA THR A 171 -20.78 24.65 0.62
C THR A 171 -21.00 23.23 1.10
N THR A 172 -21.07 22.30 0.15
CA THR A 172 -21.01 20.87 0.46
C THR A 172 -19.57 20.37 0.33
N ARG A 173 -19.16 19.54 1.28
CA ARG A 173 -17.83 18.93 1.28
C ARG A 173 -17.95 17.41 1.26
N SER A 174 -17.21 16.77 0.36
CA SER A 174 -17.19 15.32 0.21
C SER A 174 -15.77 14.80 0.01
N TYR A 175 -15.56 13.52 0.31
CA TYR A 175 -14.35 12.82 -0.11
C TYR A 175 -14.39 12.58 -1.61
N GLY A 176 -13.28 12.87 -2.29
CA GLY A 176 -13.16 12.63 -3.72
C GLY A 176 -12.74 11.19 -4.04
N TRP A 177 -12.65 10.87 -5.33
CA TRP A 177 -12.32 9.50 -5.76
C TRP A 177 -10.89 9.08 -5.41
N SER A 178 -9.93 10.01 -5.27
CA SER A 178 -8.56 9.68 -4.88
C SER A 178 -8.48 9.13 -3.46
N TYR A 179 -9.34 9.61 -2.56
CA TYR A 179 -9.49 9.06 -1.21
C TYR A 179 -9.96 7.60 -1.26
N VAL A 180 -10.97 7.31 -2.09
CA VAL A 180 -11.47 5.93 -2.29
C VAL A 180 -10.38 5.03 -2.87
N LEU A 181 -9.62 5.51 -3.87
CA LEU A 181 -8.50 4.76 -4.44
C LEU A 181 -7.37 4.49 -3.43
N GLY A 182 -7.19 5.36 -2.43
CA GLY A 182 -6.26 5.16 -1.33
C GLY A 182 -6.63 3.92 -0.50
N TRP A 183 -7.90 3.83 -0.09
CA TRP A 183 -8.42 2.65 0.63
C TRP A 183 -8.40 1.38 -0.22
N VAL A 184 -8.81 1.45 -1.48
CA VAL A 184 -8.76 0.31 -2.41
C VAL A 184 -7.31 -0.16 -2.58
N GLY A 185 -6.37 0.77 -2.75
CA GLY A 185 -4.95 0.46 -2.82
C GLY A 185 -4.41 -0.22 -1.55
N MET A 186 -4.81 0.27 -0.37
CA MET A 186 -4.45 -0.32 0.91
C MET A 186 -4.96 -1.77 1.05
N ILE A 187 -6.23 -2.03 0.73
CA ILE A 187 -6.84 -3.37 0.82
C ILE A 187 -6.14 -4.34 -0.14
N LEU A 188 -5.90 -3.92 -1.39
CA LEU A 188 -5.23 -4.76 -2.39
C LEU A 188 -3.77 -5.04 -2.01
N ALA A 189 -3.08 -4.10 -1.36
CA ALA A 189 -1.75 -4.34 -0.82
C ALA A 189 -1.78 -5.40 0.30
N ALA A 190 -2.75 -5.34 1.22
CA ALA A 190 -2.93 -6.34 2.26
C ALA A 190 -3.29 -7.72 1.70
N LEU A 191 -4.16 -7.80 0.68
CA LEU A 191 -4.47 -9.06 -0.01
C LEU A 191 -3.24 -9.65 -0.70
N SER A 192 -2.45 -8.81 -1.37
CA SER A 192 -1.18 -9.22 -2.00
C SER A 192 -0.22 -9.78 -0.95
N ALA A 193 -0.13 -9.17 0.22
CA ALA A 193 0.68 -9.64 1.33
C ALA A 193 0.26 -11.03 1.83
N THR A 194 -1.05 -11.25 1.95
CA THR A 194 -1.62 -12.56 2.31
C THR A 194 -1.26 -13.62 1.27
N PHE A 195 -1.42 -13.31 -0.03
CA PHE A 195 -1.06 -14.25 -1.10
C PHE A 195 0.43 -14.57 -1.14
N TYR A 196 1.31 -13.59 -0.94
CA TYR A 196 2.75 -13.86 -0.83
C TYR A 196 3.08 -14.76 0.37
N SER A 197 2.41 -14.56 1.50
CA SER A 197 2.60 -15.38 2.70
C SER A 197 2.16 -16.82 2.48
N VAL A 198 0.99 -17.03 1.86
CA VAL A 198 0.49 -18.38 1.51
C VAL A 198 1.41 -19.06 0.49
N ALA A 199 1.84 -18.35 -0.55
CA ALA A 199 2.79 -18.87 -1.53
C ALA A 199 4.13 -19.26 -0.89
N GLY A 200 4.61 -18.46 0.09
CA GLY A 200 5.79 -18.76 0.87
C GLY A 200 5.67 -20.07 1.65
N CYS A 201 4.53 -20.30 2.30
CA CYS A 201 4.25 -21.54 3.01
C CYS A 201 4.21 -22.75 2.06
N TYR A 202 3.55 -22.62 0.91
CA TYR A 202 3.46 -23.70 -0.08
C TYR A 202 4.84 -24.10 -0.63
N ILE A 203 5.63 -23.12 -1.11
CA ILE A 203 6.99 -23.36 -1.63
C ILE A 203 7.92 -23.89 -0.53
N GLY A 204 7.73 -23.44 0.71
CA GLY A 204 8.47 -23.92 1.87
C GLY A 204 8.18 -25.39 2.17
N GLY A 205 6.90 -25.77 2.14
CA GLY A 205 6.42 -27.13 2.34
C GLY A 205 6.98 -28.10 1.29
N GLU A 206 6.83 -27.78 0.00
CA GLU A 206 7.37 -28.62 -1.08
C GLU A 206 8.87 -28.91 -0.89
N ARG A 207 9.65 -27.89 -0.50
CA ARG A 207 11.09 -28.06 -0.30
C ARG A 207 11.44 -28.84 0.96
N TYR A 208 10.59 -28.82 1.97
CA TYR A 208 10.74 -29.64 3.17
C TYR A 208 10.48 -31.10 2.83
N ASP A 209 9.37 -31.38 2.14
CA ASP A 209 8.99 -32.73 1.70
C ASP A 209 10.06 -33.35 0.78
N ASP A 210 10.59 -32.56 -0.18
CA ASP A 210 11.67 -33.00 -1.07
C ASP A 210 12.94 -33.37 -0.30
N LYS A 211 13.30 -32.59 0.73
CA LYS A 211 14.47 -32.88 1.56
C LYS A 211 14.26 -34.13 2.40
N GLU A 212 13.11 -34.25 3.05
CA GLU A 212 12.78 -35.42 3.86
C GLU A 212 12.80 -36.70 3.03
N TYR A 213 12.26 -36.66 1.81
CA TYR A 213 12.31 -37.79 0.89
C TYR A 213 13.75 -38.17 0.52
N LEU A 214 14.60 -37.20 0.19
CA LEU A 214 15.99 -37.44 -0.16
C LEU A 214 16.83 -37.96 1.01
N ASP A 215 16.60 -37.44 2.21
CA ASP A 215 17.29 -37.87 3.44
C ASP A 215 16.88 -39.30 3.82
N LYS A 216 15.58 -39.62 3.81
CA LYS A 216 15.10 -41.00 4.00
C LYS A 216 15.67 -41.94 2.95
N ARG A 217 15.67 -41.55 1.68
CA ARG A 217 16.27 -42.37 0.60
C ARG A 217 17.76 -42.61 0.82
N ARG A 218 18.50 -41.62 1.33
CA ARG A 218 19.92 -41.75 1.68
C ARG A 218 20.11 -42.74 2.82
N GLU A 219 19.32 -42.64 3.88
CA GLU A 219 19.34 -43.56 5.02
C GLU A 219 19.02 -45.00 4.59
N TYR A 220 18.04 -45.22 3.72
CA TYR A 220 17.74 -46.54 3.16
C TYR A 220 18.89 -47.12 2.33
N MET A 221 19.59 -46.29 1.54
CA MET A 221 20.76 -46.73 0.76
C MET A 221 21.95 -47.07 1.68
N GLU A 222 22.16 -46.29 2.74
CA GLU A 222 23.21 -46.54 3.73
C GLU A 222 22.95 -47.78 4.60
N THR A 223 21.68 -48.06 4.92
CA THR A 223 21.30 -49.27 5.69
C THR A 223 21.24 -50.53 4.84
N GLN A 224 20.89 -50.44 3.55
CA GLN A 224 21.01 -51.59 2.63
C GLN A 224 22.46 -51.88 2.23
N MET A 225 23.31 -50.85 2.13
CA MET A 225 24.77 -51.00 2.13
C MET A 225 25.27 -51.06 3.58
N GLY A 226 24.75 -52.00 4.38
CA GLY A 226 25.28 -52.26 5.72
C GLY A 226 26.81 -52.38 5.68
N PRO A 227 27.52 -52.01 6.77
CA PRO A 227 28.99 -51.96 6.77
C PRO A 227 29.52 -53.29 6.30
N ASP A 228 30.03 -53.32 5.08
CA ASP A 228 30.48 -54.53 4.43
C ASP A 228 31.81 -54.90 5.07
N TYR A 229 31.75 -55.58 6.22
CA TYR A 229 32.89 -56.08 6.99
C TYR A 229 33.66 -57.19 6.25
N TYR A 230 33.40 -57.41 4.96
CA TYR A 230 33.96 -58.53 4.20
C TYR A 230 34.44 -58.23 2.77
N TYR A 231 34.70 -56.98 2.39
CA TYR A 231 35.44 -56.71 1.14
C TYR A 231 36.63 -55.76 1.36
N GLY A 232 37.67 -56.31 2.00
CA GLY A 232 39.04 -55.83 1.87
C GLY A 232 39.59 -56.11 0.47
N ARG A 233 39.14 -55.37 -0.55
CA ARG A 233 39.85 -55.22 -1.83
C ARG A 233 39.60 -53.81 -2.39
N PRO A 234 40.65 -53.06 -2.78
CA PRO A 234 40.49 -51.76 -3.41
C PRO A 234 40.00 -51.98 -4.85
N TYR A 235 38.68 -51.96 -5.06
CA TYR A 235 38.16 -51.68 -6.39
C TYR A 235 38.20 -50.16 -6.58
N PRO A 236 38.74 -49.66 -7.70
CA PRO A 236 38.79 -48.24 -7.97
C PRO A 236 37.35 -47.77 -8.13
N GLN A 237 36.88 -46.99 -7.16
CA GLN A 237 35.68 -46.18 -7.26
C GLN A 237 35.81 -45.34 -8.54
N PRO A 238 34.96 -45.51 -9.57
CA PRO A 238 34.88 -44.50 -10.61
C PRO A 238 34.37 -43.24 -9.92
N ALA A 239 35.22 -42.22 -9.88
CA ALA A 239 34.89 -40.93 -9.33
C ALA A 239 33.60 -40.43 -10.00
N MET A 240 32.48 -40.41 -9.27
CA MET A 240 31.31 -39.63 -9.68
C MET A 240 31.66 -38.15 -9.52
N ILE A 241 32.38 -37.65 -10.51
CA ILE A 241 32.62 -36.24 -10.78
C ILE A 241 31.56 -35.81 -11.80
N GLY A 242 30.63 -34.96 -11.34
CA GLY A 242 29.84 -34.06 -12.19
C GLY A 242 28.51 -34.60 -12.74
N PRO A 243 27.76 -33.75 -13.46
CA PRO A 243 26.79 -32.84 -12.85
C PRO A 243 25.37 -33.01 -13.43
N TYR A 244 24.35 -32.59 -12.68
CA TYR A 244 22.94 -32.50 -13.12
C TYR A 244 22.27 -33.80 -13.58
N VAL A 245 21.62 -34.51 -12.65
CA VAL A 245 20.51 -35.39 -13.02
C VAL A 245 19.23 -34.54 -13.02
N TYR A 246 19.07 -33.73 -14.07
CA TYR A 246 17.73 -33.44 -14.56
C TYR A 246 17.30 -34.63 -15.42
N ASP A 247 16.02 -34.96 -15.35
CA ASP A 247 15.31 -35.95 -16.17
C ASP A 247 15.36 -37.42 -15.69
N MET A 248 14.66 -37.69 -14.59
CA MET A 248 13.88 -38.93 -14.48
C MET A 248 12.43 -38.51 -14.28
N GLU A 249 11.72 -38.56 -15.40
CA GLU A 249 10.30 -38.35 -15.59
C GLU A 249 9.47 -39.31 -14.72
N THR A 250 9.39 -39.09 -13.41
CA THR A 250 8.32 -39.64 -12.58
C THR A 250 7.12 -38.71 -12.68
N ARG A 251 6.29 -38.94 -13.70
CA ARG A 251 4.88 -38.53 -13.62
C ARG A 251 4.37 -39.00 -12.26
N ARG A 252 4.10 -38.07 -11.35
CA ARG A 252 3.27 -38.33 -10.18
C ARG A 252 1.98 -38.98 -10.71
N GLN A 253 1.76 -40.26 -10.41
CA GLN A 253 0.40 -40.78 -10.41
C GLN A 253 -0.32 -40.02 -9.31
N LEU A 254 -1.11 -39.02 -9.69
CA LEU A 254 -2.07 -38.41 -8.80
C LEU A 254 -2.92 -39.56 -8.22
N PRO A 255 -3.12 -39.63 -6.88
CA PRO A 255 -4.03 -40.62 -6.34
C PRO A 255 -5.41 -40.38 -6.96
N ALA A 256 -6.00 -41.43 -7.52
CA ALA A 256 -7.37 -41.37 -8.01
C ALA A 256 -8.27 -40.93 -6.85
N ILE A 257 -9.04 -39.87 -7.06
CA ILE A 257 -10.09 -39.44 -6.14
C ILE A 257 -11.15 -40.55 -6.16
N GLY A 258 -11.00 -41.51 -5.25
CA GLY A 258 -11.96 -42.58 -5.02
C GLY A 258 -13.18 -42.02 -4.32
N TYR A 259 -14.23 -41.80 -5.09
CA TYR A 259 -15.59 -41.65 -4.59
C TYR A 259 -15.91 -42.86 -3.70
N GLY A 260 -16.49 -42.62 -2.52
CA GLY A 260 -16.80 -43.67 -1.55
C GLY A 260 -17.74 -44.74 -2.10
N ASP A 261 -17.56 -45.97 -1.63
CA ASP A 261 -18.51 -47.07 -1.78
C ASP A 261 -18.38 -48.03 -0.57
N PRO A 262 -19.44 -48.75 -0.16
CA PRO A 262 -20.03 -48.67 1.18
C PRO A 262 -20.04 -50.07 1.81
N TYR A 263 -18.94 -50.81 1.66
CA TYR A 263 -18.86 -52.21 2.07
C TYR A 263 -17.62 -52.45 2.91
N VAL A 264 -17.69 -52.09 4.19
CA VAL A 264 -16.85 -52.71 5.21
C VAL A 264 -17.78 -53.26 6.28
N SER A 265 -18.07 -54.55 6.13
CA SER A 265 -18.86 -55.35 7.05
C SER A 265 -17.92 -56.34 7.76
N TRP A 266 -17.88 -56.24 9.09
CA TRP A 266 -17.55 -57.25 10.11
C TRP A 266 -16.16 -57.89 10.17
N SER A 267 -15.47 -57.68 11.30
CA SER A 267 -15.42 -58.66 12.41
C SER A 267 -14.94 -57.99 13.70
#